data_AF-A0A4U9U0X6-F1
#
_entry.id   AF-A0A4U9U0X6-F1
#
_cell.length_a   1.000
_cell.length_b   1.000
_cell.length_c   1.000
_cell.angle_alpha   90.00
_cell.angle_beta   90.00
_cell.angle_gamma   90.00
#
_symmetry.space_group_name_H-M   'P 1'
#
loop_
_entity.id
_entity.type
_entity.pdbx_description
1 polymer ?
#
loop_
_entity_poly.entity_id
_entity_poly.type
_entity_poly.pdbx_seq_one_letter_code
_entity_poly.pdbx_strand_id
1 'polypeptide(L)'
;MKTLNKHRMRRSMLFVPGANAAMVSNAFIYQADALMFDLEDSVILREKDAARRLVYHALQHPLYQEVETIVRVNALDSAYGLADLQAVVRGGADIVRLPKTDTAQDVVDMERENRRH
;
A
#
# COMPACT_ATOMS: atom_id res chain seq x y z
N MET A 1 -8.55 13.22 -8.23
CA MET A 1 -7.23 13.07 -7.60
C MET A 1 -7.35 13.61 -6.18
N LYS A 2 -7.12 12.79 -5.15
CA LYS A 2 -7.16 13.28 -3.76
C LYS A 2 -6.02 14.28 -3.56
N THR A 3 -6.30 15.45 -3.01
CA THR A 3 -5.26 16.43 -2.69
C THR A 3 -4.56 15.99 -1.41
N LEU A 4 -3.25 15.73 -1.46
CA LEU A 4 -2.47 15.42 -0.26
C LEU A 4 -2.49 16.63 0.68
N ASN A 5 -3.28 16.54 1.75
CA ASN A 5 -3.26 17.52 2.82
C ASN A 5 -2.06 17.23 3.73
N LYS A 6 -1.01 18.06 3.64
CA LYS A 6 0.18 17.95 4.50
C LYS A 6 -0.14 18.07 6.00
N HIS A 7 -1.28 18.66 6.35
CA HIS A 7 -1.76 18.81 7.73
C HIS A 7 -2.81 17.76 8.13
N ARG A 8 -2.96 16.67 7.36
CA ARG A 8 -3.84 15.56 7.75
C ARG A 8 -3.34 14.94 9.05
N MET A 9 -4.25 14.73 9.98
CA MET A 9 -4.00 14.09 11.26
C MET A 9 -3.66 12.61 11.05
N ARG A 10 -2.61 12.10 11.69
CA ARG A 10 -2.12 10.71 11.60
C ARG A 10 -1.77 10.15 12.98
N ARG A 11 -2.71 10.18 13.92
CA ARG A 11 -2.52 9.69 15.30
C ARG A 11 -2.59 8.17 15.37
N SER A 12 -3.39 7.55 14.50
CA SER A 12 -3.56 6.10 14.43
C SER A 12 -3.34 5.58 13.01
N MET A 13 -2.67 4.44 12.91
CA MET A 13 -2.48 3.71 11.66
C MET A 13 -2.82 2.25 11.90
N LEU A 14 -3.89 1.75 11.27
CA LEU A 14 -4.26 0.34 11.38
C LEU A 14 -3.46 -0.47 10.37
N PHE A 15 -2.70 -1.45 10.86
CA PHE A 15 -1.97 -2.40 10.04
C PHE A 15 -2.91 -3.50 9.55
N VAL A 16 -2.93 -3.74 8.23
CA VAL A 16 -3.81 -4.71 7.58
C VAL A 16 -2.98 -5.65 6.70
N PRO A 17 -2.86 -6.95 7.06
CA PRO A 17 -2.20 -7.92 6.20
C PRO A 17 -2.92 -8.03 4.85
N GLY A 18 -2.20 -7.83 3.74
CA GLY A 18 -2.80 -7.78 2.39
C GLY A 18 -3.42 -9.09 1.93
N ALA A 19 -3.03 -10.22 2.52
CA ALA A 19 -3.62 -11.54 2.25
C ALA A 19 -4.89 -11.84 3.08
N ASN A 20 -5.19 -11.04 4.12
CA ASN A 20 -6.34 -11.27 4.97
C ASN A 20 -7.60 -10.61 4.39
N ALA A 21 -8.35 -11.36 3.57
CA ALA A 21 -9.54 -10.88 2.89
C ALA A 21 -10.62 -10.31 3.83
N ALA A 22 -10.78 -10.87 5.02
CA ALA A 22 -11.75 -10.37 6.00
C ALA A 22 -11.36 -8.99 6.53
N MET A 23 -10.07 -8.79 6.85
CA MET A 23 -9.58 -7.49 7.30
C MET A 23 -9.57 -6.47 6.16
N VAL A 24 -9.07 -6.83 4.98
CA VAL A 24 -9.05 -5.93 3.81
C VAL A 24 -10.46 -5.51 3.39
N SER A 25 -11.47 -6.36 3.57
CA SER A 25 -12.86 -6.00 3.23
C SER A 25 -13.53 -5.11 4.27
N ASN A 26 -12.98 -4.97 5.49
CA ASN A 26 -13.67 -4.32 6.61
C ASN A 26 -12.86 -3.22 7.32
N ALA A 27 -11.59 -2.99 6.94
CA ALA A 27 -10.68 -2.13 7.69
C ALA A 27 -11.18 -0.67 7.83
N PHE A 28 -11.95 -0.17 6.86
CA PHE A 28 -12.55 1.17 6.92
C PHE A 28 -13.50 1.37 8.12
N ILE A 29 -14.09 0.31 8.67
CA ILE A 29 -15.05 0.37 9.78
C ILE A 29 -14.39 0.87 11.07
N TYR A 30 -13.08 0.65 11.23
CA TYR A 30 -12.36 0.99 12.45
C TYR A 30 -12.01 2.48 12.58
N GLN A 31 -12.27 3.29 11.55
CA GLN A 31 -12.08 4.75 11.57
C GLN A 31 -10.68 5.20 12.04
N ALA A 32 -9.64 4.44 11.70
CA ALA A 32 -8.26 4.87 11.91
C ALA A 32 -7.95 6.08 11.01
N ASP A 33 -7.04 6.95 11.45
CA ASP A 33 -6.65 8.13 10.67
C ASP A 33 -6.02 7.72 9.31
N ALA A 34 -5.28 6.60 9.31
CA ALA A 34 -4.75 5.94 8.11
C ALA A 34 -4.87 4.41 8.19
N LEU A 35 -4.94 3.77 7.03
CA LEU A 35 -4.88 2.32 6.88
C LEU A 35 -3.64 1.94 6.10
N MET A 36 -2.87 0.98 6.63
CA MET A 36 -1.71 0.46 5.95
C MET A 36 -1.91 -0.99 5.55
N PHE A 37 -2.10 -1.22 4.25
CA PHE A 37 -2.08 -2.55 3.68
C PHE A 37 -0.63 -3.01 3.53
N ASP A 38 -0.35 -4.24 3.96
CA ASP A 38 0.99 -4.82 3.88
C ASP A 38 1.06 -5.94 2.86
N LEU A 39 1.90 -5.78 1.84
CA LEU A 39 2.22 -6.82 0.86
C LEU A 39 3.55 -7.51 1.17
N GLU A 40 4.29 -7.04 2.19
CA GLU A 40 5.64 -7.50 2.52
C GLU A 40 5.60 -8.65 3.55
N ASP A 41 6.11 -8.45 4.76
CA ASP A 41 6.41 -9.52 5.72
C ASP A 41 5.17 -10.25 6.25
N SER A 42 3.98 -9.64 6.22
CA SER A 42 2.74 -10.31 6.64
C SER A 42 2.13 -11.23 5.59
N VAL A 43 2.72 -11.30 4.38
CA VAL A 43 2.21 -12.12 3.27
C VAL A 43 3.23 -13.19 2.91
N ILE A 44 2.79 -14.46 2.96
CA ILE A 44 3.61 -15.59 2.53
C ILE A 44 3.81 -15.62 1.01
N LEU A 45 4.90 -16.21 0.54
CA LEU A 45 5.30 -16.19 -0.88
C LEU A 45 4.19 -16.61 -1.86
N ARG A 46 3.48 -17.71 -1.56
CA ARG A 46 2.41 -18.24 -2.43
C ARG A 46 1.17 -17.34 -2.52
N GLU A 47 1.03 -16.38 -1.61
CA GLU A 47 -0.13 -15.49 -1.53
C GLU A 47 0.14 -14.09 -2.08
N LYS A 48 1.40 -13.75 -2.40
CA LYS A 48 1.80 -12.41 -2.88
C LYS A 48 0.91 -11.89 -4.01
N ASP A 49 0.67 -12.71 -5.02
CA ASP A 49 -0.15 -12.32 -6.17
C ASP A 49 -1.62 -12.12 -5.82
N ALA A 50 -2.16 -12.97 -4.95
CA ALA A 50 -3.54 -12.86 -4.50
C ALA A 50 -3.74 -11.62 -3.61
N ALA A 51 -2.80 -11.39 -2.68
CA ALA A 51 -2.78 -10.21 -1.82
C ALA A 51 -2.68 -8.91 -2.62
N ARG A 52 -1.80 -8.86 -3.63
CA ARG A 52 -1.65 -7.71 -4.52
C ARG A 52 -2.97 -7.38 -5.23
N ARG A 53 -3.64 -8.38 -5.81
CA ARG A 53 -4.94 -8.18 -6.49
C ARG A 53 -6.01 -7.72 -5.51
N LEU A 54 -6.07 -8.32 -4.33
CA LEU A 54 -7.02 -7.96 -3.29
C LEU A 54 -6.84 -6.49 -2.84
N VAL A 55 -5.60 -6.09 -2.54
CA VAL A 55 -5.29 -4.70 -2.18
C VAL A 55 -5.60 -3.73 -3.32
N TYR A 56 -5.24 -4.06 -4.57
CA TYR A 56 -5.61 -3.25 -5.74
C TYR A 56 -7.12 -2.98 -5.80
N HIS A 57 -7.95 -4.01 -5.68
CA HIS A 57 -9.40 -3.85 -5.72
C HIS A 57 -9.94 -3.09 -4.49
N ALA A 58 -9.34 -3.29 -3.32
CA ALA A 58 -9.71 -2.55 -2.12
C ALA A 58 -9.46 -1.04 -2.30
N LEU A 59 -8.30 -0.64 -2.82
CA LEU A 59 -7.98 0.78 -3.05
C LEU A 59 -8.97 1.48 -4.00
N GLN A 60 -9.56 0.74 -4.93
CA GLN A 60 -10.57 1.26 -5.87
C GLN A 60 -11.98 1.37 -5.26
N HIS A 61 -12.20 0.79 -4.07
CA HIS A 61 -13.53 0.74 -3.47
C HIS A 61 -13.91 2.11 -2.85
N PRO A 62 -15.14 2.62 -3.05
CA PRO A 62 -15.54 3.95 -2.57
C PRO A 62 -15.36 4.16 -1.06
N LEU A 63 -15.52 3.11 -0.25
CA LEU A 63 -15.37 3.20 1.21
C LEU A 63 -13.94 3.53 1.67
N TYR A 64 -12.94 3.33 0.81
CA TYR A 64 -11.55 3.70 1.08
C TYR A 64 -11.19 5.11 0.57
N GLN A 65 -12.13 5.85 -0.02
CA GLN A 65 -11.88 7.21 -0.49
C GLN A 65 -11.76 8.22 0.67
N GLU A 66 -12.45 8.00 1.78
CA GLU A 66 -12.44 8.95 2.91
C GLU A 66 -11.26 8.77 3.87
N VAL A 67 -10.57 7.63 3.81
CA VAL A 67 -9.40 7.31 4.65
C VAL A 67 -8.10 7.44 3.86
N GLU A 68 -7.00 7.77 4.55
CA GLU A 68 -5.68 7.75 3.93
C GLU A 68 -5.21 6.30 3.79
N THR A 69 -4.89 5.91 2.57
CA THR A 69 -4.45 4.56 2.23
C THR A 69 -2.96 4.52 1.99
N ILE A 70 -2.28 3.67 2.75
CA ILE A 70 -0.84 3.44 2.66
C ILE A 70 -0.68 1.99 2.22
N VAL A 71 0.21 1.71 1.28
CA VAL A 71 0.59 0.33 0.96
C VAL A 71 2.07 0.13 1.11
N ARG A 72 2.46 -0.82 1.96
CA ARG A 72 3.85 -1.29 2.04
C ARG A 72 4.08 -2.36 1.00
N VAL A 73 4.96 -2.07 0.05
CA VAL A 73 5.34 -2.96 -1.06
C VAL A 73 6.56 -3.80 -0.71
N ASN A 74 6.83 -4.86 -1.46
CA ASN A 74 8.11 -5.58 -1.38
C ASN A 74 9.25 -4.75 -2.02
N ALA A 75 10.50 -5.12 -1.70
CA ALA A 75 11.67 -4.39 -2.18
C ALA A 75 11.75 -4.47 -3.72
N LEU A 76 12.21 -3.41 -4.38
CA LEU A 76 12.19 -3.32 -5.85
C LEU A 76 13.07 -4.38 -6.52
N ASP A 77 14.14 -4.80 -5.86
CA ASP A 77 15.05 -5.87 -6.29
C ASP A 77 14.49 -7.28 -6.04
N SER A 78 13.38 -7.41 -5.31
CA SER A 78 12.67 -8.67 -5.15
C SER A 78 11.84 -9.02 -6.38
N ALA A 79 11.46 -10.30 -6.51
CA ALA A 79 10.59 -10.78 -7.57
C ALA A 79 9.16 -10.16 -7.56
N TYR A 80 8.79 -9.41 -6.50
CA TYR A 80 7.42 -8.93 -6.29
C TYR A 80 7.31 -7.40 -6.30
N GLY A 81 8.37 -6.67 -5.95
CA GLY A 81 8.30 -5.23 -5.66
C GLY A 81 7.80 -4.38 -6.81
N LEU A 82 8.28 -4.64 -8.04
CA LEU A 82 7.84 -3.88 -9.21
C LEU A 82 6.34 -4.10 -9.52
N ALA A 83 5.88 -5.36 -9.43
CA ALA A 83 4.48 -5.69 -9.65
C ALA A 83 3.58 -5.09 -8.56
N ASP A 84 4.04 -5.10 -7.30
CA ASP A 84 3.35 -4.45 -6.19
C ASP A 84 3.21 -2.94 -6.43
N LEU A 85 4.31 -2.26 -6.76
CA LEU A 85 4.33 -0.83 -7.05
C LEU A 85 3.33 -0.47 -8.17
N GLN A 86 3.38 -1.19 -9.28
CA GLN A 86 2.47 -0.99 -10.40
C GLN A 86 1.01 -1.13 -9.99
N ALA A 87 0.69 -2.17 -9.21
CA ALA A 87 -0.66 -2.40 -8.76
C ALA A 87 -1.13 -1.30 -7.81
N VAL A 88 -0.33 -0.90 -6.82
CA VAL A 88 -0.77 0.07 -5.80
C VAL A 88 -0.89 1.49 -6.37
N VAL A 89 -0.03 1.87 -7.31
CA VAL A 89 -0.11 3.17 -8.02
C VAL A 89 -1.36 3.22 -8.88
N ARG A 90 -1.60 2.20 -9.71
CA ARG A 90 -2.83 2.10 -10.53
C ARG A 90 -4.09 1.98 -9.67
N GLY A 91 -3.96 1.34 -8.51
CA GLY A 91 -5.00 1.22 -7.50
C GLY A 91 -5.31 2.53 -6.79
N GLY A 92 -4.49 3.57 -6.93
CA GLY A 92 -4.75 4.89 -6.36
C GLY A 92 -4.43 4.98 -4.87
N ALA A 93 -3.44 4.22 -4.38
CA ALA A 93 -2.92 4.41 -3.03
C ALA A 93 -2.47 5.85 -2.79
N ASP A 94 -2.77 6.40 -1.60
CA ASP A 94 -2.35 7.76 -1.24
C ASP A 94 -0.83 7.83 -0.99
N ILE A 95 -0.26 6.77 -0.40
CA ILE A 95 1.16 6.67 -0.07
C ILE A 95 1.67 5.26 -0.36
N VAL A 96 2.79 5.16 -1.08
CA VAL A 96 3.58 3.93 -1.18
C VAL A 96 4.66 3.96 -0.09
N ARG A 97 4.67 2.95 0.77
CA ARG A 97 5.67 2.77 1.81
C ARG A 97 6.75 1.79 1.34
N LEU A 98 8.01 2.23 1.35
CA LEU A 98 9.14 1.35 1.08
C LEU A 98 9.33 0.33 2.21
N PRO A 99 9.72 -0.91 1.88
CA PRO A 99 10.26 -1.85 2.84
C PRO A 99 11.73 -1.54 3.13
N LYS A 100 12.21 -1.96 4.31
CA LYS A 100 13.62 -2.10 4.71
C LYS A 100 14.60 -1.19 3.91
N THR A 101 14.45 0.12 4.03
CA THR A 101 15.23 1.10 3.27
C THR A 101 16.61 1.25 3.90
N ASP A 102 17.64 0.78 3.19
CA ASP A 102 19.01 0.72 3.69
C ASP A 102 19.86 1.88 3.14
N THR A 103 19.53 2.38 1.93
CA THR A 103 20.28 3.44 1.26
C THR A 103 19.39 4.56 0.73
N ALA A 104 20.00 5.73 0.50
CA ALA A 104 19.31 6.82 -0.20
C ALA A 104 18.95 6.45 -1.65
N GLN A 105 19.68 5.53 -2.27
CA GLN A 105 19.44 5.09 -3.64
C GLN A 105 18.09 4.35 -3.75
N ASP A 106 17.70 3.59 -2.73
CA ASP A 106 16.43 2.87 -2.69
C ASP A 106 15.23 3.82 -2.86
N VAL A 107 15.31 5.01 -2.25
CA VAL A 107 14.28 6.06 -2.36
C VAL A 107 14.29 6.67 -3.76
N VAL A 108 15.47 6.92 -4.32
CA VAL A 108 15.61 7.48 -5.69
C VAL A 108 15.08 6.51 -6.73
N ASP A 109 15.35 5.22 -6.59
CA ASP A 109 14.87 4.18 -7.50
C ASP A 109 13.36 4.01 -7.39
N MET A 110 12.81 4.03 -6.17
CA MET A 110 11.36 4.03 -5.96
C MET A 110 10.68 5.24 -6.58
N GLU A 111 11.23 6.44 -6.41
CA GLU A 111 10.68 7.64 -7.04
C GLU A 111 10.73 7.53 -8.58
N ARG A 112 11.83 7.02 -9.13
CA ARG A 112 11.99 6.82 -10.57
C ARG A 112 10.95 5.86 -11.13
N GLU A 113 10.75 4.70 -10.50
CA GLU A 113 9.76 3.72 -10.96
C GLU A 113 8.33 4.23 -10.75
N ASN A 114 8.04 4.92 -9.65
CA ASN A 114 6.72 5.50 -9.41
C ASN A 114 6.32 6.51 -10.50
N ARG A 115 7.25 7.34 -11.00
CA ARG A 115 6.97 8.30 -12.08
C ARG A 115 6.69 7.65 -13.44
N ARG A 116 6.96 6.35 -13.62
CA ARG A 116 6.68 5.61 -14.86
C ARG A 116 5.27 5.03 -14.94
N HIS A 117 4.51 5.11 -13.85
CA HIS A 117 3.20 4.48 -13.68
C HIS A 117 2.14 5.49 -13.27
#